data_AF-A0A7W0TFN7-F1
#
_entry.id   AF-A0A7W0TFN7-F1
#
_cell.length_a   1.000
_cell.length_b   1.000
_cell.length_c   1.000
_cell.angle_alpha   90.00
_cell.angle_beta   90.00
_cell.angle_gamma   90.00
#
_symmetry.space_group_name_H-M   'P 1'
#
loop_
_entity.id
_entity.type
_entity.pdbx_description
1 polymer ?
#
loop_
_entity_poly.entity_id
_entity_poly.type
_entity_poly.pdbx_seq_one_letter_code
_entity_poly.pdbx_strand_id
1 'polypeptide(L)'
;LWRRAIRARPAGANAGDGCPDDHALESMVDVRAFTPGELERLASAAGFASVRVRGEELLASMFGWFNRTVEATADHDDIPRGWFNYAYRGYLLLQRLDTTLLEPHLPAVGFYNLLLTARRP
;
A
#
# COMPACT_ATOMS: atom_id res chain seq x y z
N LEU A 1 -2.07 3.50 24.45
CA LEU A 1 -3.48 3.43 24.94
C LEU A 1 -4.22 2.25 24.31
N TRP A 2 -4.17 2.06 22.98
CA TRP A 2 -4.83 0.95 22.28
C TRP A 2 -4.43 -0.47 22.79
N ARG A 3 -3.13 -0.77 22.89
CA ARG A 3 -2.65 -2.09 23.37
C ARG A 3 -3.20 -2.46 24.74
N ARG A 4 -3.32 -1.47 25.63
CA ARG A 4 -3.91 -1.65 26.96
C ARG A 4 -5.40 -1.95 26.88
N ALA A 5 -6.12 -1.36 25.92
CA ALA A 5 -7.54 -1.64 25.71
C ALA A 5 -7.79 -3.07 25.21
N ILE A 6 -6.91 -3.62 24.37
CA ILE A 6 -7.01 -5.01 23.90
C ILE A 6 -6.20 -6.02 24.73
N ARG A 7 -5.53 -5.56 25.80
CA ARG A 7 -4.65 -6.36 26.67
C ARG A 7 -3.51 -7.08 25.94
N ALA A 8 -3.01 -6.50 24.85
CA ALA A 8 -1.90 -7.07 24.09
C ALA A 8 -0.54 -6.67 24.66
N ARG A 9 0.39 -7.62 24.66
CA ARG A 9 1.81 -7.39 24.96
C ARG A 9 2.44 -6.52 23.87
N PRO A 10 3.52 -5.77 24.18
CA PRO A 10 4.29 -5.08 23.16
C PRO A 10 4.94 -6.09 22.19
N ALA A 11 5.11 -5.70 20.93
CA ALA A 11 5.85 -6.49 19.96
C ALA A 11 7.27 -6.80 20.46
N GLY A 12 7.76 -8.01 20.16
CA GLY A 12 9.13 -8.42 20.49
C GLY A 12 10.18 -7.63 19.71
N ALA A 13 11.38 -7.47 20.28
CA ALA A 13 12.48 -6.72 19.67
C ALA A 13 12.96 -7.28 18.31
N ASN A 14 12.64 -8.54 18.01
CA ASN A 14 13.00 -9.25 16.77
C ASN A 14 11.79 -9.51 15.86
N ALA A 15 10.74 -8.67 15.93
CA ALA A 15 9.57 -8.82 15.06
C ALA A 15 9.87 -8.59 13.55
N GLY A 16 11.09 -8.18 13.20
CA GLY A 16 11.64 -8.30 11.86
C GLY A 16 12.44 -9.60 11.75
N ASP A 17 11.76 -10.68 11.36
CA ASP A 17 12.36 -12.00 11.08
C ASP A 17 13.12 -11.99 9.75
N GLY A 18 14.02 -11.01 9.58
CA GLY A 18 14.90 -10.96 8.43
C GLY A 18 16.03 -11.95 8.60
N CYS A 19 16.31 -12.73 7.56
CA CYS A 19 17.50 -13.58 7.53
C CYS A 19 18.74 -12.69 7.75
N PRO A 20 19.80 -13.14 8.46
CA PRO A 20 21.02 -12.34 8.62
C PRO A 20 21.63 -11.82 7.31
N ASP A 21 21.32 -12.46 6.18
CA ASP A 21 21.72 -12.07 4.82
C ASP A 21 20.76 -11.10 4.09
N ASP A 22 19.65 -10.66 4.70
CA ASP A 22 18.66 -9.80 4.02
C ASP A 22 19.25 -8.48 3.51
N HIS A 23 20.29 -7.96 4.16
CA HIS A 23 20.97 -6.72 3.74
C HIS A 23 21.98 -6.94 2.62
N ALA A 24 22.40 -8.19 2.34
CA ALA A 24 23.38 -8.47 1.29
C ALA A 24 22.83 -8.14 -0.11
N LEU A 25 21.51 -8.24 -0.29
CA LEU A 25 20.84 -7.95 -1.55
C LEU A 25 20.33 -6.51 -1.67
N GLU A 26 20.33 -5.73 -0.58
CA GLU A 26 19.76 -4.38 -0.57
C GLU A 26 20.43 -3.47 -1.61
N SER A 27 21.74 -3.59 -1.78
CA SER A 27 22.51 -2.84 -2.79
C SER A 27 22.17 -3.19 -4.25
N MET A 28 21.51 -4.31 -4.49
CA MET A 28 21.10 -4.77 -5.83
C MET A 28 19.70 -4.30 -6.21
N VAL A 29 18.93 -3.75 -5.26
CA VAL A 29 17.54 -3.32 -5.47
C VAL A 29 17.49 -1.80 -5.66
N ASP A 30 17.20 -1.34 -6.88
CA ASP A 30 16.85 0.06 -7.14
C ASP A 30 15.35 0.26 -6.93
N VAL A 31 14.97 0.98 -5.86
CA VAL A 31 13.58 1.37 -5.61
C VAL A 31 13.37 2.78 -6.15
N ARG A 32 12.54 2.89 -7.18
CA ARG A 32 12.16 4.17 -7.77
C ARG A 32 10.67 4.42 -7.67
N ALA A 33 10.30 5.62 -7.23
CA ALA A 33 8.95 6.15 -7.38
C ALA A 33 8.83 6.92 -8.70
N PHE A 34 7.69 6.75 -9.38
CA PHE A 34 7.38 7.46 -10.63
C PHE A 34 6.16 8.34 -10.45
N THR A 35 6.17 9.50 -11.10
CA THR A 35 4.97 10.31 -11.28
C THR A 35 4.13 9.78 -12.45
N PRO A 36 2.81 10.05 -12.48
CA PRO A 36 1.97 9.62 -13.60
C PRO A 36 2.48 10.11 -14.96
N GLY A 37 2.91 11.37 -15.03
CA GLY A 37 3.44 11.95 -16.27
C GLY A 37 4.79 11.36 -16.70
N GLU A 38 5.61 10.86 -15.78
CA GLU A 38 6.82 10.11 -16.13
C GLU A 38 6.49 8.77 -16.78
N LEU A 39 5.53 8.03 -16.23
CA LEU A 39 5.09 6.75 -16.79
C LEU A 39 4.50 6.93 -18.19
N GLU A 40 3.68 7.96 -18.40
CA GLU A 40 3.10 8.24 -19.71
C GLU A 40 4.16 8.55 -20.77
N ARG A 41 5.16 9.38 -20.42
CA ARG A 41 6.28 9.70 -21.31
C ARG A 41 7.13 8.48 -21.62
N LEU A 42 7.46 7.67 -20.62
CA LEU A 42 8.27 6.46 -20.81
C LEU A 42 7.56 5.44 -21.71
N ALA A 43 6.28 5.19 -21.47
CA ALA A 43 5.50 4.26 -22.29
C ALA A 43 5.34 4.75 -23.74
N SER A 44 5.11 6.05 -23.93
CA SER A 44 5.02 6.64 -25.27
C SER A 44 6.37 6.58 -26.01
N ALA A 45 7.47 6.89 -25.32
CA ALA A 45 8.82 6.81 -25.88
C ALA A 45 9.22 5.37 -26.26
N ALA A 46 8.68 4.36 -25.55
CA ALA A 46 8.84 2.96 -25.89
C ALA A 46 7.97 2.49 -27.09
N GLY A 47 7.18 3.39 -27.69
CA GLY A 47 6.37 3.11 -28.88
C GLY A 47 4.99 2.51 -28.59
N PHE A 48 4.52 2.54 -27.34
CA PHE A 48 3.17 2.10 -27.03
C PHE A 48 2.12 3.16 -27.39
N ALA A 49 0.94 2.71 -27.82
CA ALA A 49 -0.21 3.55 -28.13
C ALA A 49 -1.29 3.44 -27.04
N SER A 50 -2.22 4.41 -27.01
CA SER A 50 -3.35 4.44 -26.07
C SER A 50 -2.92 4.34 -24.59
N VAL A 51 -1.84 5.04 -24.23
CA VAL A 51 -1.31 5.05 -22.87
C VAL A 51 -2.30 5.72 -21.93
N ARG A 52 -2.66 5.03 -20.85
CA ARG A 52 -3.49 5.56 -19.76
C ARG A 52 -2.88 5.18 -18.42
N VAL A 53 -2.64 6.19 -17.59
CA VAL A 53 -2.22 6.01 -16.19
C VAL A 53 -3.38 6.36 -15.26
N ARG A 54 -3.67 5.47 -14.31
CA ARG A 54 -4.67 5.70 -13.26
C ARG A 54 -4.03 5.53 -11.89
N GLY A 55 -4.45 6.33 -10.93
CA GLY A 55 -4.10 6.16 -9.52
C GLY A 55 -5.16 5.32 -8.81
N GLU A 56 -4.75 4.42 -7.92
CA GLU A 56 -5.66 3.60 -7.11
C GLU A 56 -5.29 3.62 -5.62
N GLU A 57 -6.27 3.30 -4.79
CA GLU A 57 -6.14 3.05 -3.34
C GLU A 57 -5.52 4.20 -2.54
N LEU A 58 -6.21 5.34 -2.46
CA LEU A 58 -5.77 6.46 -1.63
C LEU A 58 -6.09 6.21 -0.15
N LEU A 59 -7.38 6.19 0.20
CA LEU A 59 -7.83 6.03 1.58
C LEU A 59 -7.66 4.60 2.08
N ALA A 60 -7.86 3.61 1.20
CA ALA A 60 -7.69 2.21 1.53
C ALA A 60 -6.25 1.89 1.93
N SER A 61 -5.26 2.38 1.17
CA SER A 61 -3.84 2.21 1.48
C SER A 61 -3.45 2.94 2.76
N MET A 62 -3.90 4.19 2.94
CA MET A 62 -3.63 4.95 4.17
C MET A 62 -4.19 4.24 5.42
N PHE A 63 -5.42 3.72 5.34
CA PHE A 63 -6.04 2.98 6.42
C PHE A 63 -5.36 1.63 6.68
N GLY A 64 -5.02 0.89 5.63
CA GLY A 64 -4.28 -0.36 5.74
C GLY A 64 -2.92 -0.16 6.40
N TRP A 65 -2.17 0.84 5.94
CA TRP A 65 -0.87 1.21 6.53
C TRP A 65 -1.03 1.57 8.02
N PHE A 66 -1.98 2.43 8.36
CA PHE A 66 -2.23 2.81 9.75
C PHE A 66 -2.51 1.61 10.65
N ASN A 67 -3.41 0.69 10.24
CA ASN A 67 -3.72 -0.50 11.03
C ASN A 67 -2.48 -1.38 11.20
N ARG A 68 -1.69 -1.61 10.14
CA ARG A 68 -0.43 -2.38 10.23
C ARG A 68 0.60 -1.71 11.13
N THR A 69 0.72 -0.38 11.11
CA THR A 69 1.60 0.35 12.03
C THR A 69 1.19 0.15 13.48
N VAL A 70 -0.12 0.17 13.77
CA VAL A 70 -0.67 -0.05 15.11
C VAL A 70 -0.47 -1.51 15.55
N GLU A 71 -0.73 -2.47 14.67
CA GLU A 71 -0.52 -3.91 14.85
C GLU A 71 0.94 -4.24 15.13
N ALA A 72 1.88 -3.64 14.38
CA ALA A 72 3.33 -3.83 14.54
C ALA A 72 3.86 -3.43 15.94
N THR A 73 3.06 -2.71 16.74
CA THR A 73 3.44 -2.38 18.11
C THR A 73 3.06 -3.43 19.15
N ALA A 74 2.29 -4.45 18.76
CA ALA A 74 1.75 -5.48 19.64
C ALA A 74 2.25 -6.88 19.23
N ASP A 75 2.27 -7.82 20.18
CA ASP A 75 2.43 -9.24 19.87
C ASP A 75 1.24 -9.70 19.02
N HIS A 76 1.51 -10.32 17.86
CA HIS A 76 0.49 -10.71 16.89
C HIS A 76 -0.51 -11.72 17.47
N ASP A 77 -0.05 -12.63 18.34
CA ASP A 77 -0.89 -13.69 18.92
C ASP A 77 -1.93 -13.13 19.91
N ASP A 78 -1.68 -11.93 20.44
CA ASP A 78 -2.59 -11.25 21.37
C ASP A 78 -3.66 -10.42 20.63
N ILE A 79 -3.57 -10.26 19.31
CA ILE A 79 -4.51 -9.45 18.54
C ILE A 79 -5.80 -10.25 18.27
N PRO A 80 -6.97 -9.75 18.70
CA PRO A 80 -8.21 -10.50 18.54
C PRO A 80 -8.64 -10.57 17.06
N ARG A 81 -9.18 -11.72 16.64
CA ARG A 81 -9.73 -11.90 15.28
C ARG A 81 -10.75 -10.83 14.85
N GLY A 82 -11.48 -10.26 15.81
CA GLY A 82 -12.41 -9.15 15.55
C GLY A 82 -11.72 -7.91 14.97
N TRP A 83 -10.48 -7.65 15.38
CA TRP A 83 -9.65 -6.56 14.85
C TRP A 83 -9.32 -6.79 13.38
N PHE A 84 -8.81 -7.98 13.03
CA PHE A 84 -8.50 -8.31 11.63
C PHE A 84 -9.74 -8.24 10.73
N ASN A 85 -10.90 -8.71 11.22
CA ASN A 85 -12.17 -8.56 10.49
C ASN A 85 -12.59 -7.10 10.31
N TYR A 86 -12.37 -6.25 11.32
CA TYR A 86 -12.61 -4.80 11.22
C TYR A 86 -11.68 -4.16 10.19
N ALA A 87 -10.38 -4.40 10.28
CA ALA A 87 -9.38 -3.86 9.35
C ALA A 87 -9.70 -4.31 7.91
N TYR A 88 -10.03 -5.58 7.72
CA TYR A 88 -10.42 -6.13 6.41
C TYR A 88 -11.68 -5.47 5.84
N ARG A 89 -12.76 -5.40 6.61
CA ARG A 89 -14.03 -4.80 6.15
C ARG A 89 -13.90 -3.30 5.93
N GLY A 90 -13.15 -2.61 6.78
CA GLY A 90 -12.85 -1.18 6.65
C GLY A 90 -12.04 -0.90 5.37
N TYR A 91 -11.04 -1.73 5.09
CA TYR A 91 -10.28 -1.66 3.84
C TYR A 91 -11.20 -1.83 2.62
N LEU A 92 -12.06 -2.86 2.58
CA LEU A 92 -13.00 -3.05 1.46
C LEU A 92 -13.97 -1.87 1.27
N LEU A 93 -14.45 -1.29 2.36
CA LEU A 93 -15.32 -0.12 2.30
C LEU A 93 -14.59 1.10 1.72
N LEU A 94 -13.39 1.37 2.22
CA LEU A 94 -12.58 2.50 1.75
C LEU A 94 -12.08 2.30 0.33
N GLN A 95 -11.75 1.07 -0.07
CA GLN A 95 -11.41 0.74 -1.45
C GLN A 95 -12.60 1.02 -2.37
N ARG A 96 -13.82 0.65 -1.97
CA ARG A 96 -15.03 0.98 -2.74
C ARG A 96 -15.23 2.49 -2.83
N LEU A 97 -14.96 3.24 -1.76
CA LEU A 97 -15.05 4.70 -1.76
C LEU A 97 -13.99 5.33 -2.67
N ASP A 98 -12.76 4.83 -2.63
CA ASP A 98 -11.67 5.25 -3.50
C ASP A 98 -12.10 5.10 -4.98
N THR A 99 -12.56 3.91 -5.38
CA THR A 99 -12.92 3.62 -6.78
C THR A 99 -14.16 4.35 -7.26
N THR A 100 -15.15 4.55 -6.38
CA THR A 100 -16.42 5.16 -6.80
C THR A 100 -16.41 6.69 -6.75
N LEU A 101 -15.69 7.28 -5.79
CA LEU A 101 -15.75 8.72 -5.54
C LEU A 101 -14.44 9.44 -5.84
N LEU A 102 -13.30 8.83 -5.55
CA LEU A 102 -12.02 9.54 -5.57
C LEU A 102 -11.29 9.36 -6.91
N GLU A 103 -11.19 8.13 -7.42
CA GLU A 103 -10.52 7.86 -8.69
C GLU A 103 -11.07 8.66 -9.89
N PRO A 104 -12.39 8.95 -10.00
CA PRO A 104 -12.89 9.75 -11.12
C PRO A 104 -12.61 11.26 -10.98
N HIS A 105 -12.36 11.75 -9.76
CA HIS A 105 -12.36 13.19 -9.45
C HIS A 105 -11.00 13.73 -9.00
N LEU A 106 -10.10 12.87 -8.52
CA LEU A 106 -8.79 13.28 -8.05
C LEU A 106 -7.69 12.96 -9.06
N PRO A 107 -6.66 13.82 -9.17
CA PRO A 107 -5.52 13.54 -10.01
C PRO A 107 -4.75 12.31 -9.50
N ALA A 108 -4.33 11.45 -10.44
CA ALA A 108 -3.64 10.19 -10.16
C ALA A 108 -2.40 10.32 -9.25
N VAL A 109 -1.77 11.50 -9.22
CA VAL A 109 -0.59 11.79 -8.38
C VAL A 109 -0.87 11.66 -6.87
N GLY A 110 -2.13 11.81 -6.45
CA GLY A 110 -2.50 11.72 -5.05
C GLY A 110 -2.62 10.29 -4.53
N PHE A 111 -2.56 9.28 -5.40
CA PHE A 111 -2.83 7.89 -5.05
C PHE A 111 -1.54 7.12 -4.74
N TYR A 112 -1.68 6.04 -3.98
CA TYR A 112 -0.55 5.22 -3.55
C TYR A 112 0.02 4.37 -4.69
N ASN A 113 -0.87 3.74 -5.48
CA ASN A 113 -0.49 2.89 -6.59
C ASN A 113 -0.83 3.54 -7.93
N LEU A 114 0.05 3.37 -8.92
CA LEU A 114 -0.20 3.80 -10.30
C LEU A 114 -0.32 2.58 -11.21
N LEU A 115 -1.47 2.46 -11.88
CA LEU A 115 -1.70 1.48 -12.93
C LEU A 115 -1.44 2.11 -14.29
N LEU A 116 -0.54 1.48 -15.06
CA LEU A 116 -0.27 1.82 -16.45
C LEU A 116 -0.94 0.80 -17.36
N THR A 117 -1.74 1.28 -18.31
CA THR A 117 -2.29 0.47 -19.40
C THR A 117 -1.87 1.07 -20.73
N ALA A 118 -1.38 0.24 -21.64
CA ALA A 118 -0.97 0.66 -22.98
C ALA A 118 -1.11 -0.50 -23.97
N ARG A 119 -1.25 -0.18 -25.26
CA ARG A 119 -1.41 -1.18 -26.33
C ARG A 119 -0.18 -1.15 -27.23
N ARG A 120 0.32 -2.33 -27.61
CA ARG A 120 1.31 -2.44 -28.69
C ARG A 120 0.61 -2.09 -30.02
N PRO A 121 1.16 -1.15 -30.81
CA PRO A 121 0.59 -0.78 -32.10
C PRO A 121 0.49 -1.98 -33.06
#